data_AF-I1D4X5-F1
#
_entry.id   AF-I1D4X5-F1
#
_cell.length_a   1.000
_cell.length_b   1.000
_cell.length_c   1.000
_cell.angle_alpha   90.00
_cell.angle_beta   90.00
_cell.angle_gamma   90.00
#
_symmetry.space_group_name_H-M   'P 1'
#
loop_
_entity.id
_entity.type
_entity.pdbx_description
1 polymer ?
#
loop_
_entity_poly.entity_id
_entity_poly.type
_entity_poly.pdbx_seq_one_letter_code
_entity_poly.pdbx_strand_id
1 'polypeptide(L)'
;MRRFGSALVTATLVAVALPVGASAADQTEDTTTSAVPEVVCSIDDPRLEELSGLAADAEHVYAVNDGGTRLEVAVLDDDCRVRDVITAPTDPYDVEDLALGPDGTLWLGDTGDNRRRRETAAVHALSRDGTSVLYRLTYPDGPQDAEALVVDHTGTPYIITKNVLGTARVYRPAQPLVSPGPTPLEHVGTVSLRTTDTPGGPVGELGSVLVTGAALSADGSVVALRTYTDAYLYPVTDGDIVAAFTREPVRVPLPDEKQGEAIAFTPDGTLLSASEGRGEPLRAVPNAVSLVDTRSSGEADADEAEEPASHAAETPEEPVEHESGLGVAPALVIAVITAAVLVAWGSRRRRRNDA
;
A
#
# COMPACT_ATOMS: atom_id res chain seq x y z
N MET A 1 -49.93 -84.62 0.45
CA MET A 1 -51.18 -84.51 1.24
C MET A 1 -50.93 -83.59 2.43
N ARG A 2 -51.93 -82.75 2.71
CA ARG A 2 -52.14 -81.89 3.90
C ARG A 2 -51.39 -80.55 3.96
N ARG A 3 -52.20 -79.52 3.65
CA ARG A 3 -52.04 -78.09 3.90
C ARG A 3 -52.02 -77.81 5.42
N PHE A 4 -51.27 -76.79 5.82
CA PHE A 4 -51.60 -75.94 6.97
C PHE A 4 -51.36 -74.48 6.56
N GLY A 5 -52.41 -73.68 6.69
CA GLY A 5 -52.34 -72.23 6.50
C GLY A 5 -52.14 -71.53 7.83
N SER A 6 -51.52 -70.35 7.75
CA SER A 6 -51.59 -69.33 8.80
C SER A 6 -51.65 -67.98 8.10
N ALA A 7 -52.79 -67.32 8.26
CA ALA A 7 -52.96 -65.90 7.94
C ALA A 7 -52.34 -65.08 9.09
N LEU A 8 -51.63 -63.99 8.77
CA LEU A 8 -51.34 -62.96 9.76
C LEU A 8 -51.56 -61.57 9.17
N VAL A 9 -52.30 -60.81 9.97
CA VAL A 9 -52.88 -59.47 9.84
C VAL A 9 -51.84 -58.41 9.48
N THR A 10 -52.09 -57.64 8.42
CA THR A 10 -51.41 -56.36 8.14
C THR A 10 -52.10 -55.23 8.91
N ALA A 11 -51.37 -54.57 9.82
CA ALA A 11 -51.80 -53.35 10.50
C ALA A 11 -51.41 -52.13 9.66
N THR A 12 -52.40 -51.35 9.21
CA THR A 12 -52.22 -50.10 8.47
C THR A 12 -52.07 -48.95 9.48
N LEU A 13 -50.90 -48.33 9.57
CA LEU A 13 -50.72 -47.04 10.25
C LEU A 13 -51.12 -45.90 9.31
N VAL A 14 -52.13 -45.13 9.70
CA VAL A 14 -52.47 -43.85 9.07
C VAL A 14 -51.66 -42.77 9.77
N ALA A 15 -50.66 -42.21 9.07
CA ALA A 15 -49.93 -41.03 9.54
C ALA A 15 -50.65 -39.76 9.05
N VAL A 16 -51.13 -38.95 9.99
CA VAL A 16 -51.69 -37.62 9.72
C VAL A 16 -50.51 -36.65 9.59
N ALA A 17 -50.27 -36.15 8.37
CA ALA A 17 -49.29 -35.10 8.12
C ALA A 17 -49.95 -33.72 8.29
N LEU A 18 -49.43 -32.92 9.22
CA LEU A 18 -49.78 -31.49 9.36
C LEU A 18 -48.89 -30.67 8.40
N PRO A 19 -49.42 -29.61 7.75
CA PRO A 19 -48.61 -28.79 6.86
C PRO A 19 -47.77 -27.82 7.69
N VAL A 20 -46.44 -27.97 7.61
CA VAL A 20 -45.50 -26.95 8.08
C VAL A 20 -45.39 -25.91 6.96
N GLY A 21 -45.91 -24.70 7.22
CA GLY A 21 -45.72 -23.56 6.34
C GLY A 21 -44.24 -23.18 6.31
N ALA A 22 -43.58 -23.42 5.17
CA ALA A 22 -42.26 -22.88 4.89
C ALA A 22 -42.42 -21.40 4.51
N SER A 23 -42.14 -20.51 5.45
CA SER A 23 -41.91 -19.10 5.14
C SER A 23 -40.55 -19.03 4.43
N ALA A 24 -40.56 -18.67 3.15
CA ALA A 24 -39.35 -18.34 2.43
C ALA A 24 -38.78 -17.05 3.04
N ALA A 25 -37.77 -17.21 3.89
CA ALA A 25 -36.89 -16.11 4.25
C ALA A 25 -35.98 -15.88 3.05
N ASP A 26 -36.14 -14.70 2.44
CA ASP A 26 -35.24 -14.15 1.44
C ASP A 26 -33.87 -14.01 2.11
N GLN A 27 -32.96 -14.95 1.86
CA GLN A 27 -31.59 -14.84 2.30
C GLN A 27 -30.88 -13.96 1.28
N THR A 28 -30.82 -12.66 1.57
CA THR A 28 -29.78 -11.80 1.01
C THR A 28 -28.45 -12.38 1.47
N GLU A 29 -27.69 -12.96 0.54
CA GLU A 29 -26.30 -13.35 0.77
C GLU A 29 -25.51 -12.10 1.14
N ASP A 30 -25.27 -11.94 2.44
CA ASP A 30 -24.30 -10.99 2.97
C ASP A 30 -22.93 -11.49 2.49
N THR A 31 -22.50 -11.00 1.33
CA THR A 31 -21.18 -11.29 0.78
C THR A 31 -20.20 -10.60 1.70
N THR A 32 -19.71 -11.32 2.71
CA THR A 32 -18.63 -10.85 3.58
C THR A 32 -17.44 -10.51 2.68
N THR A 33 -17.25 -9.21 2.44
CA THR A 33 -16.12 -8.68 1.67
C THR A 33 -14.84 -9.18 2.30
N SER A 34 -14.18 -10.12 1.63
CA SER A 34 -12.95 -10.73 2.11
C SER A 34 -11.79 -9.77 1.82
N ALA A 35 -11.10 -9.30 2.86
CA ALA A 35 -9.87 -8.52 2.73
C ALA A 35 -8.65 -9.38 2.31
N VAL A 36 -8.88 -10.58 1.76
CA VAL A 36 -7.83 -11.51 1.36
C VAL A 36 -7.45 -11.22 -0.10
N PRO A 37 -6.16 -10.94 -0.38
CA PRO A 37 -5.70 -10.73 -1.75
C PRO A 37 -5.89 -11.98 -2.62
N GLU A 38 -6.52 -11.81 -3.77
CA GLU A 38 -6.66 -12.84 -4.82
C GLU A 38 -5.65 -12.59 -5.95
N VAL A 39 -5.12 -13.66 -6.54
CA VAL A 39 -4.23 -13.55 -7.70
C VAL A 39 -5.08 -13.30 -8.94
N VAL A 40 -4.78 -12.22 -9.68
CA VAL A 40 -5.45 -11.86 -10.94
C VAL A 40 -4.73 -12.51 -12.12
N CYS A 41 -3.43 -12.20 -12.26
CA CYS A 41 -2.54 -12.69 -13.31
C CYS A 41 -1.08 -12.62 -12.83
N SER A 42 -0.13 -13.00 -13.68
CA SER A 42 1.31 -12.96 -13.37
C SER A 42 2.04 -12.02 -14.31
N ILE A 43 2.88 -11.15 -13.76
CA ILE A 43 3.71 -10.21 -14.52
C ILE A 43 5.06 -10.88 -14.78
N ASP A 44 5.29 -11.32 -16.03
CA ASP A 44 6.53 -12.03 -16.42
C ASP A 44 7.36 -11.28 -17.49
N ASP A 45 6.97 -10.04 -17.80
CA ASP A 45 7.72 -9.22 -18.75
C ASP A 45 9.09 -8.84 -18.15
N PRO A 46 10.22 -9.11 -18.82
CA PRO A 46 11.55 -8.81 -18.29
C PRO A 46 11.81 -7.31 -18.13
N ARG A 47 11.00 -6.44 -18.76
CA ARG A 47 11.05 -4.99 -18.54
C ARG A 47 10.45 -4.58 -17.20
N LEU A 48 9.81 -5.49 -16.47
CA LEU A 48 9.17 -5.22 -15.18
C LEU A 48 9.76 -6.06 -14.03
N GLU A 49 11.03 -6.47 -14.15
CA GLU A 49 11.69 -7.28 -13.10
C GLU A 49 11.83 -6.52 -11.77
N GLU A 50 11.96 -5.20 -11.83
CA GLU A 50 12.16 -4.29 -10.69
C GLU A 50 10.87 -3.46 -10.47
N LEU A 51 9.67 -4.04 -10.67
CA LEU A 51 8.39 -3.32 -10.60
C LEU A 51 8.19 -2.68 -9.21
N SER A 52 8.15 -1.35 -9.18
CA SER A 52 8.10 -0.57 -7.93
C SER A 52 6.83 0.26 -7.77
N GLY A 53 6.23 0.76 -8.87
CA GLY A 53 5.00 1.56 -8.82
C GLY A 53 3.86 1.05 -9.71
N LEU A 54 2.62 1.27 -9.27
CA LEU A 54 1.40 0.95 -10.02
C LEU A 54 0.44 2.14 -10.03
N ALA A 55 -0.31 2.29 -11.10
CA ALA A 55 -1.49 3.16 -11.14
C ALA A 55 -2.57 2.51 -12.02
N ALA A 56 -3.84 2.90 -11.87
CA ALA A 56 -4.91 2.35 -12.71
C ALA A 56 -5.98 3.38 -13.04
N ASP A 57 -6.58 3.22 -14.23
CA ASP A 57 -7.82 3.87 -14.63
C ASP A 57 -8.88 2.81 -14.98
N ALA A 58 -9.96 3.21 -15.65
CA ALA A 58 -11.07 2.31 -15.98
C ALA A 58 -10.72 1.27 -17.07
N GLU A 59 -9.64 1.49 -17.82
CA GLU A 59 -9.27 0.70 -18.99
C GLU A 59 -7.88 0.05 -18.84
N HIS A 60 -7.03 0.56 -17.94
CA HIS A 60 -5.61 0.24 -17.91
C HIS A 60 -5.05 0.13 -16.51
N VAL A 61 -4.10 -0.79 -16.38
CA VAL A 61 -3.11 -0.81 -15.29
C VAL A 61 -1.77 -0.34 -15.85
N TYR A 62 -1.14 0.58 -15.15
CA TYR A 62 0.16 1.14 -15.45
C TYR A 62 1.18 0.64 -14.44
N ALA A 63 2.39 0.36 -14.91
CA ALA A 63 3.49 -0.08 -14.06
C ALA A 63 4.78 0.66 -14.40
N VAL A 64 5.60 0.92 -13.38
CA VAL A 64 6.95 1.44 -13.52
C VAL A 64 7.94 0.59 -12.71
N ASN A 65 9.18 0.52 -13.18
CA ASN A 65 10.27 -0.08 -12.43
C ASN A 65 10.95 0.93 -11.51
N ASP A 66 11.65 0.40 -10.51
CA ASP A 66 12.74 1.05 -9.79
C ASP A 66 13.78 1.57 -10.80
N GLY A 67 14.03 2.88 -10.75
CA GLY A 67 15.04 3.57 -11.53
C GLY A 67 14.74 3.67 -13.03
N GLY A 68 15.76 3.41 -13.85
CA GLY A 68 15.68 3.48 -15.31
C GLY A 68 16.76 4.37 -15.94
N THR A 69 16.70 4.51 -17.26
CA THR A 69 17.58 5.42 -18.04
C THR A 69 16.80 6.41 -18.90
N ARG A 70 15.46 6.33 -18.80
CA ARG A 70 14.45 7.19 -19.41
C ARG A 70 13.13 6.93 -18.68
N LEU A 71 12.16 7.84 -18.77
CA LEU A 71 10.83 7.56 -18.24
C LEU A 71 10.15 6.51 -19.14
N GLU A 72 9.76 5.39 -18.56
CA GLU A 72 8.97 4.34 -19.22
C GLU A 72 7.86 3.88 -18.29
N VAL A 73 6.61 4.01 -18.74
CA VAL A 73 5.46 3.45 -18.05
C VAL A 73 4.85 2.37 -18.93
N ALA A 74 4.88 1.13 -18.44
CA ALA A 74 4.26 0.00 -19.10
C ALA A 74 2.74 0.08 -18.93
N VAL A 75 2.00 -0.23 -20.00
CA VAL A 75 0.55 -0.43 -19.96
C VAL A 75 0.28 -1.93 -20.04
N LEU A 76 -0.40 -2.47 -19.04
CA LEU A 76 -0.74 -3.88 -18.96
C LEU A 76 -2.10 -4.16 -19.61
N ASP A 77 -2.26 -5.36 -20.16
CA ASP A 77 -3.57 -5.95 -20.48
C ASP A 77 -4.13 -6.78 -19.32
N ASP A 78 -5.33 -7.32 -19.49
CA ASP A 78 -6.03 -8.14 -18.48
C ASP A 78 -5.27 -9.42 -18.09
N ASP A 79 -4.32 -9.86 -18.92
CA ASP A 79 -3.45 -11.02 -18.66
C ASP A 79 -2.09 -10.61 -18.04
N CYS A 80 -1.94 -9.37 -17.57
CA CYS A 80 -0.69 -8.80 -17.03
C CYS A 80 0.45 -8.70 -18.07
N ARG A 81 0.16 -8.73 -19.38
CA ARG A 81 1.19 -8.56 -20.41
C ARG A 81 1.32 -7.09 -20.78
N VAL A 82 2.55 -6.66 -21.02
CA VAL A 82 2.82 -5.29 -21.49
C VAL A 82 2.33 -5.15 -22.94
N ARG A 83 1.21 -4.45 -23.13
CA ARG A 83 0.61 -4.20 -24.44
C ARG A 83 1.13 -2.93 -25.12
N ASP A 84 1.57 -1.97 -24.32
CA ASP A 84 2.10 -0.69 -24.78
C ASP A 84 3.09 -0.10 -23.76
N VAL A 85 3.86 0.91 -24.16
CA VAL A 85 4.79 1.64 -23.28
C VAL A 85 4.74 3.13 -23.61
N ILE A 86 4.43 3.95 -22.60
CA ILE A 86 4.50 5.41 -22.68
C ILE A 86 5.92 5.82 -22.29
N THR A 87 6.62 6.54 -23.16
CA THR A 87 8.02 6.90 -22.94
C THR A 87 8.28 8.39 -23.08
N ALA A 88 9.22 8.91 -22.30
CA ALA A 88 9.82 10.23 -22.52
C ALA A 88 11.35 10.15 -22.39
N PRO A 89 12.11 10.99 -23.11
CA PRO A 89 13.57 10.89 -23.18
C PRO A 89 14.30 11.32 -21.89
N THR A 90 13.57 11.83 -20.89
CA THR A 90 14.13 12.29 -19.62
C THR A 90 14.73 11.11 -18.85
N ASP A 91 16.02 11.17 -18.53
CA ASP A 91 16.75 10.20 -17.71
C ASP A 91 16.53 10.49 -16.21
N PRO A 92 15.72 9.70 -15.49
CA PRO A 92 15.51 9.87 -14.04
C PRO A 92 16.69 9.31 -13.25
N TYR A 93 16.77 9.61 -11.95
CA TYR A 93 17.81 9.05 -11.09
C TYR A 93 17.39 7.72 -10.44
N ASP A 94 16.29 7.71 -9.69
CA ASP A 94 15.66 6.55 -9.01
C ASP A 94 14.14 6.80 -8.99
N VAL A 95 13.41 6.31 -9.99
CA VAL A 95 11.94 6.28 -9.92
C VAL A 95 11.53 5.19 -8.95
N GLU A 96 10.63 5.48 -8.03
CA GLU A 96 10.23 4.53 -6.99
C GLU A 96 8.73 4.23 -7.01
N ASP A 97 7.88 5.20 -7.35
CA ASP A 97 6.44 5.01 -7.33
C ASP A 97 5.72 5.74 -8.48
N LEU A 98 4.47 5.36 -8.71
CA LEU A 98 3.62 5.87 -9.77
C LEU A 98 2.25 6.27 -9.23
N ALA A 99 1.84 7.51 -9.48
CA ALA A 99 0.49 7.98 -9.16
C ALA A 99 -0.24 8.44 -10.42
N LEU A 100 -1.56 8.24 -10.47
CA LEU A 100 -2.41 8.83 -11.50
C LEU A 100 -3.03 10.13 -10.97
N GLY A 101 -2.75 11.24 -11.65
CA GLY A 101 -3.35 12.53 -11.34
C GLY A 101 -4.82 12.62 -11.81
N PRO A 102 -5.59 13.58 -11.28
CA PRO A 102 -7.02 13.74 -11.58
C PRO A 102 -7.33 14.08 -13.06
N ASP A 103 -6.33 14.56 -13.80
CA ASP A 103 -6.40 14.85 -15.24
C ASP A 103 -5.91 13.69 -16.12
N GLY A 104 -5.57 12.55 -15.50
CA GLY A 104 -5.03 11.37 -16.18
C GLY A 104 -3.53 11.44 -16.48
N THR A 105 -2.81 12.44 -15.95
CA THR A 105 -1.36 12.52 -15.99
C THR A 105 -0.73 11.47 -15.08
N LEU A 106 0.30 10.78 -15.56
CA LEU A 106 1.08 9.82 -14.78
C LEU A 106 2.21 10.55 -14.06
N TRP A 107 2.25 10.47 -12.74
CA TRP A 107 3.29 11.09 -11.91
C TRP A 107 4.26 10.04 -11.42
N LEU A 108 5.54 10.17 -11.80
CA LEU A 108 6.61 9.27 -11.39
C LEU A 108 7.42 9.93 -10.28
N GLY A 109 7.58 9.26 -9.13
CA GLY A 109 8.39 9.72 -8.01
C GLY A 109 9.85 9.39 -8.23
N ASP A 110 10.66 10.33 -8.72
CA ASP A 110 12.13 10.18 -8.79
C ASP A 110 12.75 10.61 -7.43
N THR A 111 12.54 9.76 -6.42
CA THR A 111 12.69 10.10 -5.00
C THR A 111 13.61 9.15 -4.22
N GLY A 112 14.06 8.04 -4.80
CA GLY A 112 14.95 7.08 -4.15
C GLY A 112 16.31 7.67 -3.79
N ASP A 113 16.78 7.41 -2.56
CA ASP A 113 18.07 7.88 -2.06
C ASP A 113 18.51 7.09 -0.82
N ASN A 114 18.74 5.77 -0.93
CA ASN A 114 19.07 4.94 0.24
C ASN A 114 20.34 5.41 0.97
N ARG A 115 21.19 6.22 0.31
CA ARG A 115 22.41 6.82 0.91
C ARG A 115 22.20 8.21 1.49
N ARG A 116 21.05 8.84 1.26
CA ARG A 116 20.66 10.19 1.69
C ARG A 116 21.71 11.23 1.30
N ARG A 117 22.02 11.32 0.01
CA ARG A 117 23.03 12.23 -0.56
C ARG A 117 22.51 13.15 -1.66
N ARG A 118 21.30 12.92 -2.17
CA ARG A 118 20.69 13.73 -3.23
C ARG A 118 20.22 15.06 -2.63
N GLU A 119 20.84 16.15 -3.07
CA GLU A 119 20.42 17.50 -2.66
C GLU A 119 18.99 17.83 -3.12
N THR A 120 18.53 17.19 -4.20
CA THR A 120 17.16 17.32 -4.71
C THR A 120 16.56 15.95 -5.03
N ALA A 121 15.28 15.78 -4.69
CA ALA A 121 14.41 14.78 -5.30
C ALA A 121 13.72 15.36 -6.54
N ALA A 122 12.95 14.55 -7.26
CA ALA A 122 12.14 14.99 -8.37
C ALA A 122 10.81 14.24 -8.45
N VAL A 123 9.83 14.87 -9.11
CA VAL A 123 8.66 14.20 -9.65
C VAL A 123 8.54 14.54 -11.13
N HIS A 124 8.11 13.56 -11.93
CA HIS A 124 7.89 13.73 -13.36
C HIS A 124 6.41 13.59 -13.67
N ALA A 125 5.82 14.62 -14.29
CA ALA A 125 4.48 14.55 -14.86
C ALA A 125 4.58 14.08 -16.31
N LEU A 126 4.07 12.90 -16.62
CA LEU A 126 4.10 12.24 -17.93
C LEU A 126 2.68 12.14 -18.50
N SER A 127 2.43 12.84 -19.60
CA SER A 127 1.22 12.71 -20.39
C SER A 127 1.27 11.44 -21.25
N ARG A 128 0.09 10.93 -21.62
CA ARG A 128 -0.07 9.70 -22.42
C ARG A 128 0.56 9.77 -23.81
N ASP A 129 0.73 10.98 -24.34
CA ASP A 129 1.40 11.21 -25.63
C ASP A 129 2.93 11.24 -25.53
N GLY A 130 3.49 10.99 -24.34
CA GLY A 130 4.93 11.02 -24.07
C GLY A 130 5.47 12.41 -23.72
N THR A 131 4.63 13.43 -23.62
CA THR A 131 5.05 14.75 -23.11
C THR A 131 5.38 14.65 -21.62
N SER A 132 6.56 15.10 -21.20
CA SER A 132 6.97 15.06 -19.79
C SER A 132 7.41 16.43 -19.26
N VAL A 133 7.05 16.72 -18.00
CA VAL A 133 7.54 17.88 -17.25
C VAL A 133 8.26 17.40 -15.98
N LEU A 134 9.48 17.90 -15.77
CA LEU A 134 10.28 17.62 -14.58
C LEU A 134 10.04 18.70 -13.52
N TYR A 135 9.86 18.30 -12.27
CA TYR A 135 9.84 19.18 -11.11
C TYR A 135 10.85 18.70 -10.06
N ARG A 136 11.90 19.47 -9.81
CA ARG A 136 12.86 19.23 -8.73
C ARG A 136 12.30 19.73 -7.41
N LEU A 137 12.67 19.05 -6.33
CA LEU A 137 12.15 19.27 -4.99
C LEU A 137 13.30 19.27 -3.98
N THR A 138 13.19 20.07 -2.93
CA THR A 138 14.15 20.06 -1.81
C THR A 138 13.43 19.82 -0.49
N TYR A 139 13.86 18.81 0.25
CA TYR A 139 13.39 18.56 1.61
C TYR A 139 13.90 19.63 2.59
N PRO A 140 13.08 20.05 3.58
CA PRO A 140 13.46 21.06 4.56
C PRO A 140 14.53 20.57 5.56
N ASP A 141 14.69 19.25 5.70
CA ASP A 141 15.55 18.60 6.68
C ASP A 141 16.69 17.80 6.06
N GLY A 142 17.03 18.09 4.81
CA GLY A 142 18.11 17.45 4.06
C GLY A 142 17.65 16.21 3.26
N PRO A 143 18.59 15.53 2.58
CA PRO A 143 18.26 14.40 1.71
C PRO A 143 17.44 13.31 2.42
N GLN A 144 16.36 12.85 1.79
CA GLN A 144 15.51 11.76 2.25
C GLN A 144 15.41 10.68 1.18
N ASP A 145 15.20 9.45 1.67
CA ASP A 145 14.84 8.28 0.89
C ASP A 145 13.33 8.12 0.93
N ALA A 146 12.65 8.14 -0.22
CA ALA A 146 11.20 8.07 -0.29
C ALA A 146 10.73 7.24 -1.47
N GLU A 147 9.85 6.27 -1.18
CA GLU A 147 9.39 5.30 -2.17
C GLU A 147 7.89 5.39 -2.42
N ALA A 148 7.21 6.40 -1.89
CA ALA A 148 5.75 6.46 -1.95
C ALA A 148 5.28 7.84 -2.41
N LEU A 149 4.36 7.83 -3.37
CA LEU A 149 3.82 9.02 -4.02
C LEU A 149 2.29 8.94 -4.09
N VAL A 150 1.62 10.02 -3.69
CA VAL A 150 0.20 10.23 -3.96
C VAL A 150 0.00 11.58 -4.61
N VAL A 151 -0.94 11.69 -5.55
CA VAL A 151 -1.39 12.99 -6.08
C VAL A 151 -2.84 13.18 -5.70
N ASP A 152 -3.16 14.27 -5.01
CA ASP A 152 -4.53 14.56 -4.61
C ASP A 152 -5.39 15.08 -5.77
N HIS A 153 -6.70 15.27 -5.52
CA HIS A 153 -7.64 15.74 -6.53
C HIS A 153 -7.35 17.16 -7.05
N THR A 154 -6.48 17.92 -6.37
CA THR A 154 -6.04 19.26 -6.79
C THR A 154 -4.78 19.20 -7.65
N GLY A 155 -4.18 18.01 -7.81
CA GLY A 155 -2.91 17.81 -8.49
C GLY A 155 -1.69 18.04 -7.60
N THR A 156 -1.85 18.06 -6.27
CA THR A 156 -0.73 18.24 -5.34
C THR A 156 -0.07 16.90 -5.02
N PRO A 157 1.24 16.73 -5.26
CA PRO A 157 1.94 15.51 -4.87
C PRO A 157 2.30 15.50 -3.38
N TYR A 158 2.11 14.34 -2.75
CA TYR A 158 2.57 14.00 -1.41
C TYR A 158 3.62 12.90 -1.51
N ILE A 159 4.76 13.10 -0.86
CA ILE A 159 5.90 12.19 -0.88
C ILE A 159 6.09 11.63 0.52
N ILE A 160 6.18 10.30 0.62
CA ILE A 160 6.25 9.57 1.89
C ILE A 160 7.55 8.79 1.97
N THR A 161 8.32 9.02 3.04
CA THR A 161 9.67 8.45 3.16
C THR A 161 9.66 6.99 3.60
N LYS A 162 10.62 6.21 3.12
CA LYS A 162 10.97 4.90 3.68
C LYS A 162 11.92 5.09 4.85
N ASN A 163 11.42 4.77 6.04
CA ASN A 163 12.18 4.94 7.27
C ASN A 163 12.29 3.62 8.03
N VAL A 164 13.52 3.16 8.23
CA VAL A 164 13.87 1.90 8.90
C VAL A 164 13.43 1.79 10.36
N LEU A 165 12.99 2.90 10.96
CA LEU A 165 12.42 2.92 12.32
C LEU A 165 10.88 2.81 12.31
N GLY A 166 10.25 2.61 11.16
CA GLY A 166 8.79 2.50 11.02
C GLY A 166 8.04 3.83 11.11
N THR A 167 8.76 4.95 11.09
CA THR A 167 8.18 6.30 11.17
C THR A 167 8.43 7.05 9.86
N ALA A 168 7.48 6.93 8.94
CA ALA A 168 7.50 7.60 7.65
C ALA A 168 7.10 9.07 7.81
N ARG A 169 7.82 9.97 7.12
CA ARG A 169 7.50 11.40 7.06
C ARG A 169 6.75 11.70 5.77
N VAL A 170 5.78 12.61 5.85
CA VAL A 170 4.95 13.05 4.73
C VAL A 170 5.31 14.48 4.38
N TYR A 171 5.61 14.70 3.10
CA TYR A 171 5.97 16.00 2.55
C TYR A 171 5.06 16.39 1.40
N ARG A 172 4.89 17.69 1.19
CA ARG A 172 4.26 18.24 -0.01
C ARG A 172 4.96 19.55 -0.44
N PRO A 173 4.76 20.04 -1.67
CA PRO A 173 5.26 21.34 -2.08
C PRO A 173 4.72 22.48 -1.19
N ALA A 174 5.62 23.31 -0.66
CA ALA A 174 5.25 24.48 0.16
C ALA A 174 4.69 25.65 -0.69
N GLN A 175 4.78 25.53 -2.01
CA GLN A 175 4.30 26.49 -2.99
C GLN A 175 4.02 25.74 -4.31
N PRO A 176 3.34 26.37 -5.30
CA PRO A 176 3.13 25.76 -6.60
C PRO A 176 4.44 25.23 -7.22
N LEU A 177 4.34 24.07 -7.88
CA LEU A 177 5.48 23.44 -8.53
C LEU A 177 6.06 24.35 -9.64
N VAL A 178 7.38 24.49 -9.66
CA VAL A 178 8.12 25.21 -10.69
C VAL A 178 8.94 24.21 -11.48
N SER A 179 8.85 24.26 -12.82
CA SER A 179 9.71 23.43 -13.68
C SER A 179 10.93 24.22 -14.17
N PRO A 180 12.16 23.69 -14.09
CA PRO A 180 12.50 22.40 -13.48
C PRO A 180 12.69 22.46 -11.96
N GLY A 181 12.52 23.62 -11.29
CA GLY A 181 12.63 23.77 -9.83
C GLY A 181 14.02 24.24 -9.34
N PRO A 182 14.38 24.03 -8.06
CA PRO A 182 13.64 23.25 -7.07
C PRO A 182 12.49 24.02 -6.40
N THR A 183 11.38 23.34 -6.16
CA THR A 183 10.33 23.79 -5.24
C THR A 183 10.61 23.23 -3.84
N PRO A 184 10.65 24.06 -2.77
CA PRO A 184 10.79 23.58 -1.41
C PRO A 184 9.59 22.73 -1.00
N LEU A 185 9.87 21.61 -0.33
CA LEU A 185 8.88 20.83 0.37
C LEU A 185 8.71 21.35 1.80
N GLU A 186 7.53 21.14 2.36
CA GLU A 186 7.26 21.24 3.78
C GLU A 186 6.96 19.87 4.36
N HIS A 187 7.42 19.61 5.58
CA HIS A 187 7.04 18.42 6.35
C HIS A 187 5.66 18.67 6.96
N VAL A 188 4.67 17.88 6.57
CA VAL A 188 3.26 18.11 6.94
C VAL A 188 2.72 17.07 7.91
N GLY A 189 3.36 15.90 8.01
CA GLY A 189 2.88 14.85 8.90
C GLY A 189 3.84 13.68 9.02
N THR A 190 3.50 12.76 9.90
CA THR A 190 4.28 11.56 10.17
C THR A 190 3.32 10.39 10.36
N VAL A 191 3.69 9.23 9.81
CA VAL A 191 2.95 7.98 9.95
C VAL A 191 3.83 6.98 10.68
N SER A 192 3.32 6.41 11.76
CA SER A 192 4.02 5.41 12.55
C SER A 192 3.35 4.05 12.38
N LEU A 193 4.06 3.11 11.78
CA LEU A 193 3.60 1.74 11.57
C LEU A 193 4.21 0.83 12.62
N ARG A 194 3.44 -0.18 13.04
CA ARG A 194 3.87 -1.20 13.99
C ARG A 194 4.18 -2.49 13.26
N THR A 195 5.15 -3.23 13.77
CA THR A 195 5.51 -4.52 13.22
C THR A 195 4.33 -5.49 13.22
N THR A 196 4.25 -6.33 12.20
CA THR A 196 3.26 -7.39 12.04
C THR A 196 3.96 -8.75 11.89
N ASP A 197 3.18 -9.82 12.00
CA ASP A 197 3.64 -11.18 11.74
C ASP A 197 3.35 -11.62 10.29
N THR A 198 2.99 -10.69 9.39
CA THR A 198 2.70 -11.01 7.99
C THR A 198 3.99 -11.48 7.30
N PRO A 199 4.06 -12.73 6.80
CA PRO A 199 5.29 -13.26 6.23
C PRO A 199 5.59 -12.64 4.86
N GLY A 200 6.87 -12.42 4.58
CA GLY A 200 7.33 -11.89 3.29
C GLY A 200 8.40 -10.82 3.47
N GLY A 201 8.70 -10.12 2.37
CA GLY A 201 9.64 -9.02 2.33
C GLY A 201 11.11 -9.43 2.46
N PRO A 202 12.05 -8.57 2.01
CA PRO A 202 13.47 -8.90 1.96
C PRO A 202 14.16 -8.80 3.33
N VAL A 203 13.50 -8.25 4.36
CA VAL A 203 14.14 -7.81 5.62
C VAL A 203 13.44 -8.32 6.88
N GLY A 204 12.64 -9.39 6.78
CA GLY A 204 11.94 -10.01 7.91
C GLY A 204 10.90 -9.08 8.53
N GLU A 205 10.75 -9.10 9.86
CA GLU A 205 9.72 -8.32 10.58
C GLU A 205 9.77 -6.81 10.30
N LEU A 206 10.95 -6.24 10.01
CA LEU A 206 11.08 -4.83 9.64
C LEU A 206 10.40 -4.50 8.31
N GLY A 207 10.13 -5.50 7.47
CA GLY A 207 9.44 -5.31 6.19
C GLY A 207 8.05 -4.72 6.39
N SER A 208 7.39 -5.09 7.48
CA SER A 208 6.03 -4.65 7.81
C SER A 208 5.90 -3.17 8.17
N VAL A 209 7.00 -2.45 8.39
CA VAL A 209 6.98 -1.02 8.78
C VAL A 209 7.63 -0.08 7.77
N LEU A 210 8.30 -0.62 6.75
CA LEU A 210 8.94 0.16 5.70
C LEU A 210 7.91 0.50 4.62
N VAL A 211 7.57 1.77 4.49
CA VAL A 211 6.69 2.23 3.41
C VAL A 211 7.40 2.09 2.07
N THR A 212 6.71 1.49 1.10
CA THR A 212 7.23 1.14 -0.23
C THR A 212 6.34 1.60 -1.39
N GLY A 213 5.13 2.07 -1.10
CA GLY A 213 4.24 2.62 -2.12
C GLY A 213 3.01 3.25 -1.50
N ALA A 214 2.29 4.07 -2.27
CA ALA A 214 1.04 4.66 -1.83
C ALA A 214 0.05 4.84 -2.98
N ALA A 215 -1.25 4.86 -2.65
CA ALA A 215 -2.29 5.09 -3.64
C ALA A 215 -3.47 5.87 -3.05
N LEU A 216 -4.07 6.76 -3.84
CA LEU A 216 -5.36 7.38 -3.52
C LEU A 216 -6.44 6.73 -4.38
N SER A 217 -7.54 6.35 -3.74
CA SER A 217 -8.74 5.88 -4.43
C SER A 217 -9.28 6.94 -5.40
N ALA A 218 -9.92 6.49 -6.49
CA ALA A 218 -10.38 7.39 -7.55
C ALA A 218 -11.40 8.44 -7.07
N ASP A 219 -12.18 8.14 -6.02
CA ASP A 219 -13.11 9.06 -5.38
C ASP A 219 -12.46 9.93 -4.28
N GLY A 220 -11.18 9.70 -3.99
CA GLY A 220 -10.41 10.43 -2.98
C GLY A 220 -10.78 10.10 -1.54
N SER A 221 -11.58 9.07 -1.28
CA SER A 221 -12.12 8.76 0.05
C SER A 221 -11.20 7.89 0.91
N VAL A 222 -10.24 7.20 0.30
CA VAL A 222 -9.28 6.31 0.95
C VAL A 222 -7.89 6.52 0.38
N VAL A 223 -6.91 6.71 1.26
CA VAL A 223 -5.48 6.66 0.92
C VAL A 223 -4.88 5.37 1.49
N ALA A 224 -4.13 4.65 0.66
CA ALA A 224 -3.42 3.44 1.02
C ALA A 224 -1.93 3.74 1.20
N LEU A 225 -1.32 3.19 2.25
CA LEU A 225 0.12 3.02 2.35
C LEU A 225 0.45 1.53 2.27
N ARG A 226 1.43 1.20 1.45
CA ARG A 226 1.99 -0.14 1.36
C ARG A 226 3.30 -0.22 2.11
N THR A 227 3.50 -1.33 2.79
CA THR A 227 4.81 -1.82 3.21
C THR A 227 5.14 -3.10 2.46
N TYR A 228 6.31 -3.67 2.73
CA TYR A 228 6.72 -4.92 2.09
C TYR A 228 5.73 -6.08 2.25
N THR A 229 4.90 -6.05 3.30
CA THR A 229 4.04 -7.18 3.69
C THR A 229 2.60 -6.80 3.97
N ASP A 230 2.25 -5.51 4.05
CA ASP A 230 0.91 -5.07 4.44
C ASP A 230 0.49 -3.82 3.64
N ALA A 231 -0.82 -3.63 3.50
CA ALA A 231 -1.41 -2.35 3.10
C ALA A 231 -2.28 -1.79 4.24
N TYR A 232 -2.23 -0.48 4.41
CA TYR A 232 -2.96 0.27 5.43
C TYR A 232 -3.87 1.28 4.74
N LEU A 233 -5.18 1.10 4.88
CA LEU A 233 -6.20 1.92 4.23
C LEU A 233 -6.75 2.93 5.23
N TYR A 234 -6.53 4.21 4.97
CA TYR A 234 -6.94 5.31 5.83
C TYR A 234 -8.12 6.07 5.22
N PRO A 235 -9.19 6.37 5.99
CA PRO A 235 -10.27 7.21 5.52
C PRO A 235 -9.81 8.66 5.38
N VAL A 236 -10.01 9.21 4.19
CA VAL A 236 -9.81 10.62 3.85
C VAL A 236 -11.15 11.33 3.96
N THR A 237 -11.16 12.46 4.67
CA THR A 237 -12.34 13.31 4.84
C THR A 237 -11.96 14.70 4.38
N ASP A 238 -12.86 15.34 3.61
CA ASP A 238 -12.63 16.68 3.04
C ASP A 238 -11.35 16.82 2.20
N GLY A 239 -10.87 15.69 1.64
CA GLY A 239 -9.62 15.64 0.87
C GLY A 239 -8.34 15.75 1.70
N ASP A 240 -8.42 15.74 3.04
CA ASP A 240 -7.26 15.87 3.92
C ASP A 240 -6.53 14.53 4.14
N ILE A 241 -5.58 14.26 3.24
CA ILE A 241 -4.70 13.08 3.29
C ILE A 241 -3.83 13.08 4.55
N VAL A 242 -3.35 14.25 4.99
CA VAL A 242 -2.45 14.35 6.14
C VAL A 242 -3.18 13.98 7.42
N ALA A 243 -4.41 14.48 7.60
CA ALA A 243 -5.26 14.10 8.71
C ALA A 243 -5.63 12.61 8.67
N ALA A 244 -5.82 12.03 7.48
CA ALA A 244 -6.15 10.61 7.33
C ALA A 244 -5.12 9.70 8.02
N PHE A 245 -3.83 10.00 7.92
CA PHE A 245 -2.77 9.21 8.56
C PHE A 245 -2.74 9.28 10.09
N THR A 246 -3.56 10.14 10.71
CA THR A 246 -3.74 10.18 12.16
C THR A 246 -4.87 9.28 12.65
N ARG A 247 -5.68 8.74 11.73
CA ARG A 247 -6.81 7.84 12.01
C ARG A 247 -6.33 6.39 12.05
N GLU A 248 -7.14 5.54 12.68
CA GLU A 248 -6.90 4.09 12.66
C GLU A 248 -7.15 3.54 11.24
N PRO A 249 -6.17 2.86 10.62
CA PRO A 249 -6.35 2.27 9.31
C PRO A 249 -7.07 0.92 9.38
N VAL A 250 -7.67 0.51 8.26
CA VAL A 250 -7.92 -0.89 7.99
C VAL A 250 -6.63 -1.52 7.45
N ARG A 251 -6.14 -2.56 8.12
CA ARG A 251 -4.96 -3.32 7.66
C ARG A 251 -5.37 -4.49 6.76
N VAL A 252 -4.71 -4.60 5.62
CA VAL A 252 -4.83 -5.69 4.64
C VAL A 252 -3.47 -6.40 4.56
N PRO A 253 -3.33 -7.63 5.06
CA PRO A 253 -2.10 -8.40 4.93
C PRO A 253 -1.83 -8.78 3.46
N LEU A 254 -0.58 -8.66 3.01
CA LEU A 254 -0.09 -9.01 1.68
C LEU A 254 1.03 -10.05 1.78
N PRO A 255 0.71 -11.29 2.20
CA PRO A 255 1.71 -12.29 2.55
C PRO A 255 2.43 -12.87 1.33
N ASP A 256 3.62 -13.42 1.60
CA ASP A 256 4.42 -14.23 0.68
C ASP A 256 4.86 -13.49 -0.59
N GLU A 257 4.94 -12.17 -0.53
CA GLU A 257 5.63 -11.32 -1.51
C GLU A 257 7.11 -11.25 -1.17
N LYS A 258 7.99 -11.44 -2.16
CA LYS A 258 9.44 -11.39 -1.94
C LYS A 258 9.89 -9.97 -1.61
N GLN A 259 9.36 -8.99 -2.34
CA GLN A 259 9.70 -7.58 -2.22
C GLN A 259 8.50 -6.76 -2.71
N GLY A 260 7.50 -6.64 -1.84
CA GLY A 260 6.29 -5.90 -2.14
C GLY A 260 6.52 -4.38 -2.19
N GLU A 261 6.38 -3.78 -3.37
CA GLU A 261 6.61 -2.33 -3.56
C GLU A 261 5.34 -1.63 -4.06
N ALA A 262 4.71 -2.13 -5.12
CA ALA A 262 3.66 -1.38 -5.81
C ALA A 262 2.22 -1.62 -5.31
N ILE A 263 1.42 -0.55 -5.31
CA ILE A 263 0.00 -0.54 -4.94
C ILE A 263 -0.80 0.45 -5.79
N ALA A 264 -2.05 0.14 -6.14
CA ALA A 264 -2.94 1.06 -6.85
C ALA A 264 -4.40 0.81 -6.51
N PHE A 265 -5.26 1.81 -6.67
CA PHE A 265 -6.70 1.60 -6.73
C PHE A 265 -7.18 1.62 -8.17
N THR A 266 -8.08 0.70 -8.51
CA THR A 266 -8.91 0.85 -9.71
C THR A 266 -10.15 1.70 -9.39
N PRO A 267 -10.84 2.27 -10.39
CA PRO A 267 -11.99 3.14 -10.16
C PRO A 267 -13.19 2.50 -9.46
N ASP A 268 -13.30 1.16 -9.45
CA ASP A 268 -14.37 0.46 -8.74
C ASP A 268 -14.10 0.26 -7.24
N GLY A 269 -12.94 0.73 -6.75
CA GLY A 269 -12.54 0.62 -5.36
C GLY A 269 -11.76 -0.66 -5.02
N THR A 270 -11.40 -1.47 -6.02
CA THR A 270 -10.47 -2.60 -5.86
C THR A 270 -9.04 -2.11 -5.65
N LEU A 271 -8.36 -2.67 -4.66
CA LEU A 271 -6.93 -2.44 -4.41
C LEU A 271 -6.10 -3.47 -5.17
N LEU A 272 -5.11 -3.03 -5.93
CA LEU A 272 -4.12 -3.87 -6.61
C LEU A 272 -2.78 -3.81 -5.87
N SER A 273 -2.04 -4.93 -5.83
CA SER A 273 -0.67 -4.97 -5.34
C SER A 273 0.22 -5.86 -6.21
N ALA A 274 1.51 -5.51 -6.31
CA ALA A 274 2.52 -6.31 -7.03
C ALA A 274 3.89 -6.25 -6.34
N SER A 275 4.66 -7.34 -6.47
CA SER A 275 6.02 -7.49 -5.94
C SER A 275 7.04 -7.36 -7.06
N GLU A 276 8.25 -6.93 -6.75
CA GLU A 276 9.40 -7.10 -7.64
C GLU A 276 9.68 -8.58 -7.88
N GLY A 277 10.19 -8.87 -9.07
CA GLY A 277 10.59 -10.19 -9.51
C GLY A 277 9.80 -10.66 -10.73
N ARG A 278 10.45 -11.52 -11.53
CA ARG A 278 9.80 -12.15 -12.69
C ARG A 278 8.76 -13.19 -12.29
N GLY A 279 7.59 -13.10 -12.91
CA GLY A 279 6.48 -14.03 -12.73
C GLY A 279 5.74 -13.83 -11.42
N GLU A 280 5.96 -12.72 -10.71
CA GLU A 280 5.22 -12.38 -9.51
C GLU A 280 3.75 -12.07 -9.84
N PRO A 281 2.82 -12.40 -8.94
CA PRO A 281 1.40 -12.15 -9.17
C PRO A 281 1.06 -10.67 -9.04
N LEU A 282 0.19 -10.18 -9.93
CA LEU A 282 -0.67 -9.06 -9.62
C LEU A 282 -1.81 -9.59 -8.74
N ARG A 283 -1.98 -9.02 -7.56
CA ARG A 283 -3.06 -9.38 -6.64
C ARG A 283 -4.12 -8.28 -6.56
N ALA A 284 -5.35 -8.66 -6.26
CA ALA A 284 -6.47 -7.76 -6.06
C ALA A 284 -7.15 -8.00 -4.70
N VAL A 285 -7.65 -6.93 -4.09
CA VAL A 285 -8.61 -6.98 -2.99
C VAL A 285 -9.87 -6.23 -3.45
N PRO A 286 -10.88 -6.95 -3.96
CA PRO A 286 -12.11 -6.33 -4.42
C PRO A 286 -12.82 -5.56 -3.32
N ASN A 287 -13.44 -4.43 -3.68
CA ASN A 287 -14.18 -3.56 -2.76
C ASN A 287 -13.35 -3.06 -1.57
N ALA A 288 -12.02 -2.95 -1.70
CA ALA A 288 -11.13 -2.52 -0.62
C ALA A 288 -11.51 -1.15 -0.03
N VAL A 289 -11.96 -0.20 -0.86
CA VAL A 289 -12.47 1.11 -0.38
C VAL A 289 -13.62 0.94 0.61
N SER A 290 -14.52 -0.03 0.37
CA SER A 290 -15.68 -0.28 1.24
C SER A 290 -15.33 -0.97 2.55
N LEU A 291 -14.10 -1.48 2.71
CA LEU A 291 -13.62 -2.00 4.00
C LEU A 291 -13.45 -0.87 5.02
N VAL A 292 -13.20 0.35 4.55
CA VAL A 292 -13.01 1.53 5.40
C VAL A 292 -14.38 2.16 5.67
N ASP A 293 -14.94 1.93 6.86
CA ASP A 293 -16.18 2.59 7.26
C ASP A 293 -15.91 4.08 7.54
N THR A 294 -16.24 4.92 6.56
CA THR A 294 -16.13 6.38 6.70
C THR A 294 -17.12 6.96 7.71
N ARG A 295 -18.07 6.18 8.25
CA ARG A 295 -19.08 6.63 9.22
C ARG A 295 -18.65 6.52 10.67
N SER A 296 -17.57 5.83 11.01
CA SER A 296 -17.18 5.62 12.41
C SER A 296 -16.42 6.79 13.06
N SER A 297 -16.11 7.87 12.33
CA SER A 297 -15.33 9.01 12.88
C SER A 297 -16.18 10.22 13.31
N GLY A 298 -17.49 10.05 13.48
CA GLY A 298 -18.38 11.13 13.92
C GLY A 298 -19.50 10.64 14.81
N GLU A 299 -19.17 10.23 16.04
CA GLU A 299 -20.09 10.25 17.19
C GLU A 299 -19.24 10.09 18.48
N ALA A 300 -18.48 11.12 18.83
CA ALA A 300 -17.97 11.30 20.19
C ALA A 300 -18.61 12.58 20.75
N ASP A 301 -19.94 12.57 20.81
CA ASP A 301 -20.70 13.59 21.51
C ASP A 301 -21.07 13.05 22.91
N ALA A 302 -20.61 13.81 23.89
CA ALA A 302 -21.15 14.00 25.23
C ALA A 302 -21.85 12.80 25.91
N ASP A 303 -21.15 12.19 26.87
CA ASP A 303 -21.81 11.87 28.13
C ASP A 303 -20.93 12.33 29.30
N GLU A 304 -21.35 13.47 29.83
CA GLU A 304 -20.86 14.11 31.03
C GLU A 304 -21.60 13.44 32.22
N ALA A 305 -20.89 12.65 33.03
CA ALA A 305 -21.44 12.13 34.28
C ALA A 305 -20.39 12.23 35.40
N GLU A 306 -20.49 13.35 36.11
CA GLU A 306 -20.24 13.61 37.54
C GLU A 306 -19.22 12.72 38.30
N GLU A 307 -18.17 13.38 38.79
CA GLU A 307 -17.42 12.96 39.98
C GLU A 307 -18.31 12.84 41.23
N PRO A 308 -17.86 12.05 42.22
CA PRO A 308 -17.68 12.69 43.52
C PRO A 308 -16.27 12.52 44.08
N ALA A 309 -15.78 13.62 44.64
CA ALA A 309 -14.53 13.74 45.37
C ALA A 309 -14.47 12.82 46.61
N SER A 310 -13.27 12.29 46.89
CA SER A 310 -12.84 11.94 48.25
C SER A 310 -11.31 12.03 48.37
N HIS A 311 -10.87 12.85 49.31
CA HIS A 311 -9.48 13.06 49.71
C HIS A 311 -8.93 11.88 50.51
N ALA A 312 -7.69 11.47 50.21
CA ALA A 312 -6.69 11.13 51.22
C ALA A 312 -5.28 11.25 50.62
N ALA A 313 -4.45 12.05 51.28
CA ALA A 313 -3.04 12.23 50.99
C ALA A 313 -2.22 11.12 51.67
N GLU A 314 -1.14 10.67 51.04
CA GLU A 314 0.11 10.26 51.73
C GLU A 314 1.28 10.13 50.73
N THR A 315 2.25 11.04 50.91
CA THR A 315 3.74 10.99 50.78
C THR A 315 4.48 10.27 49.62
N PRO A 316 5.61 10.85 49.14
CA PRO A 316 6.36 10.39 47.97
C PRO A 316 7.49 9.41 48.30
N GLU A 317 7.70 8.40 47.44
CA GLU A 317 8.93 7.59 47.42
C GLU A 317 9.76 7.90 46.15
N GLU A 318 11.06 7.99 46.38
CA GLU A 318 12.12 8.45 45.46
C GLU A 318 12.46 7.48 44.31
N PRO A 319 13.14 7.97 43.24
CA PRO A 319 13.40 7.19 42.05
C PRO A 319 14.56 6.21 42.23
N VAL A 320 14.37 4.98 41.77
CA VAL A 320 15.46 4.00 41.63
C VAL A 320 16.09 4.17 40.25
N GLU A 321 17.30 4.70 40.23
CA GLU A 321 18.18 4.69 39.07
C GLU A 321 18.62 3.26 38.74
N HIS A 322 18.57 2.90 37.46
CA HIS A 322 19.41 1.84 36.91
C HIS A 322 20.15 2.36 35.68
N GLU A 323 21.42 2.68 35.90
CA GLU A 323 22.44 2.82 34.86
C GLU A 323 23.00 1.45 34.44
N SER A 324 23.64 1.46 33.26
CA SER A 324 24.46 0.44 32.58
C SER A 324 23.67 -0.64 31.82
N GLY A 325 23.75 -0.80 30.51
CA GLY A 325 24.76 -0.41 29.52
C GLY A 325 25.37 -1.67 28.91
N LEU A 326 25.21 -1.87 27.59
CA LEU A 326 26.16 -2.51 26.66
C LEU A 326 25.51 -2.60 25.26
N GLY A 327 26.21 -2.03 24.29
CA GLY A 327 25.71 -1.68 22.97
C GLY A 327 25.41 -2.84 22.04
N VAL A 328 24.41 -2.61 21.18
CA VAL A 328 24.04 -3.49 20.07
C VAL A 328 24.53 -2.87 18.77
N ALA A 329 25.73 -3.23 18.34
CA ALA A 329 26.15 -3.19 16.94
C ALA A 329 27.28 -4.22 16.76
N PRO A 330 27.05 -5.29 15.98
CA PRO A 330 27.33 -5.18 14.54
C PRO A 330 26.37 -5.97 13.61
N ALA A 331 25.07 -6.11 13.93
CA ALA A 331 24.12 -6.75 13.01
C ALA A 331 23.63 -5.81 11.87
N LEU A 332 23.52 -4.50 12.14
CA LEU A 332 23.04 -3.49 11.18
C LEU A 332 23.99 -3.22 10.01
N VAL A 333 25.29 -3.48 10.17
CA VAL A 333 26.28 -3.21 9.11
C VAL A 333 26.28 -4.33 8.06
N ILE A 334 25.87 -5.56 8.40
CA ILE A 334 25.92 -6.70 7.47
C ILE A 334 24.74 -6.66 6.49
N ALA A 335 23.53 -6.31 6.95
CA ALA A 335 22.33 -6.23 6.10
C ALA A 335 22.43 -5.13 5.02
N VAL A 336 22.96 -3.95 5.39
CA VAL A 336 23.18 -2.83 4.46
C VAL A 336 24.27 -3.16 3.43
N ILE A 337 25.29 -3.93 3.81
CA ILE A 337 26.34 -4.37 2.88
C ILE A 337 25.80 -5.43 1.90
N THR A 338 24.95 -6.36 2.32
CA THR A 338 24.39 -7.38 1.41
C THR A 338 23.45 -6.78 0.36
N ALA A 339 22.58 -5.85 0.73
CA ALA A 339 21.73 -5.14 -0.24
C ALA A 339 22.56 -4.29 -1.21
N ALA A 340 23.54 -3.53 -0.70
CA ALA A 340 24.43 -2.71 -1.53
C ALA A 340 25.32 -3.54 -2.48
N VAL A 341 25.71 -4.76 -2.11
CA VAL A 341 26.50 -5.65 -2.96
C VAL A 341 25.66 -6.24 -4.11
N LEU A 342 24.38 -6.53 -3.88
CA LEU A 342 23.50 -7.06 -4.94
C LEU A 342 23.18 -5.98 -6.00
N VAL A 343 22.85 -4.76 -5.57
CA VAL A 343 22.59 -3.61 -6.48
C VAL A 343 23.85 -3.19 -7.24
N ALA A 344 25.02 -3.18 -6.59
CA ALA A 344 26.29 -2.87 -7.24
C ALA A 344 26.77 -3.97 -8.22
N TRP A 345 26.35 -5.22 -8.01
CA TRP A 345 26.68 -6.33 -8.91
C TRP A 345 25.76 -6.37 -10.13
N GLY A 346 24.46 -6.07 -9.96
CA GLY A 346 23.51 -5.89 -11.07
C GLY A 346 23.91 -4.76 -12.02
N SER A 347 24.18 -3.57 -11.49
CA SER A 347 24.60 -2.40 -12.26
C SER A 347 25.94 -2.56 -12.99
N ARG A 348 26.92 -3.28 -12.40
CA ARG A 348 28.20 -3.58 -13.07
C ARG A 348 28.08 -4.65 -14.15
N ARG A 349 27.11 -5.55 -14.06
CA ARG A 349 26.89 -6.59 -15.07
C ARG A 349 26.19 -6.04 -16.31
N ARG A 350 25.28 -5.07 -16.16
CA ARG A 350 24.70 -4.29 -17.28
C ARG A 350 25.79 -3.55 -18.08
N ARG A 351 26.71 -2.85 -17.43
CA ARG A 351 27.83 -2.13 -18.10
C ARG A 351 28.84 -2.99 -18.87
N ARG A 352 28.90 -4.32 -18.63
CA ARG A 352 29.82 -5.24 -19.34
C ARG A 352 29.17 -5.95 -20.53
N ASN A 353 27.84 -5.88 -20.66
CA ASN A 353 27.13 -6.49 -21.78
C ASN A 353 26.86 -5.51 -22.93
N ASP A 354 27.05 -4.21 -22.69
CA ASP A 354 26.89 -3.13 -23.68
C ASP A 354 28.23 -2.60 -24.24
N ALA A 355 29.33 -3.36 -24.07
CA ALA A 355 30.66 -3.08 -24.64
C ALA A 355 31.19 -4.31 -25.40
#